data_AF-A0A972MJL1-F1
#
_entry.id   AF-A0A972MJL1-F1
#
_cell.length_a   1.000
_cell.length_b   1.000
_cell.length_c   1.000
_cell.angle_alpha   90.00
_cell.angle_beta   90.00
_cell.angle_gamma   90.00
#
_symmetry.space_group_name_H-M   'P 1'
#
loop_
_entity.id
_entity.type
_entity.pdbx_description
1 polymer ?
#
loop_
_entity_poly.entity_id
_entity_poly.type
_entity_poly.pdbx_seq_one_letter_code
_entity_poly.pdbx_strand_id
1 'polypeptide(L)'
;NQNLKIFILDLDTGELIRTVDRFNGGYGVGVGGPIAEAFGGRLFTQGLDYDEDGTTDYIIFGYANKNGKNWDGGLLFADVRSKDPYSWNFMRYFEDTRPIIAKVEYMKCFDKWYAYFGTGRWFYKTDESDIKQSNVIYGVHLNCDKVQGCHPNLNFAHGSREQCSSNVGVYSWKILLEKNPEGYFPERVITDPSVTDFNVIAFVSMEPSGDICGFGGRTRVWALNCATGGALAEECPQYPIENPQGKILLQLSGGDIQDITLKEFRDNSAFSRTSPWMQGTPPPAPPRIVPPAKDEKFSGEILLWLEK
;
A
#
# COMPACT_ATOMS: atom_id res chain seq x y z
N ASN A 1 17.24 8.14 -19.70
CA ASN A 1 17.11 6.90 -18.90
C ASN A 1 18.15 6.94 -17.79
N GLN A 2 17.69 6.91 -16.54
CA GLN A 2 18.55 7.02 -15.34
C GLN A 2 18.32 5.80 -14.44
N ASN A 3 19.36 5.43 -13.69
CA ASN A 3 19.25 4.41 -12.66
C ASN A 3 18.58 4.98 -11.41
N LEU A 4 17.90 4.13 -10.65
CA LEU A 4 17.35 4.50 -9.35
C LEU A 4 18.46 4.94 -8.41
N LYS A 5 18.25 6.08 -7.73
CA LYS A 5 19.12 6.60 -6.69
C LYS A 5 18.30 6.99 -5.48
N ILE A 6 18.86 6.76 -4.30
CA ILE A 6 18.34 7.26 -3.03
C ILE A 6 19.32 8.31 -2.53
N PHE A 7 18.79 9.44 -2.09
CA PHE A 7 19.55 10.52 -1.50
C PHE A 7 19.22 10.58 -0.01
N ILE A 8 20.25 10.49 0.82
CA ILE A 8 20.15 10.63 2.27
C ILE A 8 20.69 12.02 2.60
N LEU A 9 19.82 12.86 3.14
CA LEU A 9 20.14 14.24 3.48
C LEU A 9 20.02 14.45 4.99
N ASP A 10 20.89 15.31 5.51
CA ASP A 10 20.74 15.89 6.83
C ASP A 10 19.59 16.92 6.80
N LEU A 11 18.62 16.80 7.70
CA LEU A 11 17.42 17.65 7.67
C LEU A 11 17.68 19.06 8.20
N ASP A 12 18.65 19.23 9.11
CA ASP A 12 18.95 20.52 9.73
C ASP A 12 19.76 21.42 8.77
N THR A 13 20.72 20.83 8.05
CA THR A 13 21.65 21.54 7.15
C THR A 13 21.29 21.42 5.67
N GLY A 14 20.53 20.38 5.29
CA GLY A 14 20.27 20.03 3.89
C GLY A 14 21.45 19.36 3.18
N GLU A 15 22.52 18.99 3.91
CA GLU A 15 23.70 18.36 3.33
C GLU A 15 23.38 16.95 2.81
N LEU A 16 23.85 16.62 1.60
CA LEU A 16 23.78 15.26 1.08
C LEU A 16 24.82 14.38 1.78
N ILE A 17 24.37 13.56 2.73
CA ILE A 17 25.21 12.64 3.50
C ILE A 17 25.67 11.48 2.62
N ARG A 18 24.75 10.86 1.89
CA ARG A 18 25.01 9.64 1.11
C ARG A 18 24.09 9.53 -0.09
N THR A 19 24.63 9.06 -1.20
CA THR A 19 23.86 8.57 -2.35
C THR A 19 23.96 7.05 -2.43
N VAL A 20 22.83 6.37 -2.54
CA VAL A 20 22.75 4.93 -2.75
C VAL A 20 22.26 4.66 -4.16
N ASP A 21 23.05 3.96 -4.95
CA ASP A 21 22.75 3.60 -6.35
C ASP A 21 22.96 2.10 -6.65
N ARG A 22 23.23 1.32 -5.60
CA ARG A 22 23.42 -0.14 -5.66
C ARG A 22 22.62 -0.80 -4.54
N PHE A 23 21.89 -1.85 -4.90
CA PHE A 23 20.93 -2.52 -4.04
C PHE A 23 21.23 -4.01 -3.95
N ASN A 24 21.33 -4.54 -2.74
CA ASN A 24 21.69 -5.93 -2.48
C ASN A 24 20.54 -6.87 -2.87
N GLY A 25 20.85 -8.02 -3.46
CA GLY A 25 19.84 -9.04 -3.76
C GLY A 25 19.56 -9.89 -2.52
N GLY A 26 18.35 -9.83 -1.98
CA GLY A 26 17.94 -10.60 -0.79
C GLY A 26 18.64 -10.21 0.52
N TYR A 27 18.43 -11.01 1.57
CA TYR A 27 19.09 -10.91 2.87
C TYR A 27 20.52 -11.47 2.79
N GLY A 28 21.47 -10.64 2.35
CA GLY A 28 22.87 -11.07 2.24
C GLY A 28 23.85 -9.91 2.07
N VAL A 29 25.08 -10.13 2.54
CA VAL A 29 26.22 -9.23 2.35
C VAL A 29 26.81 -9.52 0.96
N GLY A 30 26.36 -8.77 -0.04
CA GLY A 30 26.86 -8.84 -1.41
C GLY A 30 27.09 -7.45 -1.97
N VAL A 31 27.82 -7.34 -3.08
CA VAL A 31 27.91 -6.07 -3.81
C VAL A 31 26.66 -5.94 -4.67
N GLY A 32 25.68 -5.17 -4.19
CA GLY A 32 24.42 -4.92 -4.89
C GLY A 32 24.56 -4.40 -6.32
N GLY A 33 23.51 -4.54 -7.11
CA GLY A 33 23.44 -4.05 -8.49
C GLY A 33 22.60 -2.78 -8.63
N PRO A 34 22.80 -1.97 -9.67
CA PRO A 34 21.91 -0.85 -9.97
C PRO A 34 20.55 -1.35 -10.46
N ILE A 35 19.49 -0.58 -10.21
CA ILE A 35 18.18 -0.76 -10.86
C ILE A 35 18.11 0.26 -12.00
N ALA A 36 18.17 -0.23 -13.24
CA ALA A 36 18.24 0.60 -14.43
C ALA A 36 16.87 1.14 -14.85
N GLU A 37 16.87 2.31 -15.49
CA GLU A 37 15.68 2.95 -16.07
C GLU A 37 14.50 3.04 -15.10
N ALA A 38 14.76 3.54 -13.89
CA ALA A 38 13.86 3.40 -12.77
C ALA A 38 13.66 4.70 -11.99
N PHE A 39 12.51 4.77 -11.32
CA PHE A 39 12.21 5.82 -10.35
C PHE A 39 11.54 5.20 -9.12
N GLY A 40 11.71 5.85 -7.97
CA GLY A 40 11.14 5.42 -6.71
C GLY A 40 9.65 5.74 -6.64
N GLY A 41 8.90 4.87 -5.98
CA GLY A 41 7.55 5.18 -5.51
C GLY A 41 7.57 6.24 -4.41
N ARG A 42 6.38 6.61 -3.94
CA ARG A 42 6.25 7.59 -2.85
C ARG A 42 6.91 7.07 -1.58
N LEU A 43 7.78 7.92 -1.02
CA LEU A 43 8.33 7.74 0.31
C LEU A 43 7.35 8.32 1.34
N PHE A 44 7.47 7.82 2.55
CA PHE A 44 6.62 8.19 3.68
C PHE A 44 7.27 9.23 4.57
N THR A 45 6.50 9.74 5.52
CA THR A 45 7.00 10.61 6.61
C THR A 45 7.55 9.81 7.80
N GLN A 46 7.15 8.56 7.98
CA GLN A 46 7.56 7.68 9.09
C GLN A 46 7.79 6.25 8.60
N GLY A 47 8.93 5.66 8.96
CA GLY A 47 9.21 4.25 8.65
C GLY A 47 8.72 3.32 9.73
N LEU A 48 9.08 2.04 9.59
CA LEU A 48 8.75 1.04 10.58
C LEU A 48 9.69 1.19 11.78
N ASP A 49 9.10 1.53 12.91
CA ASP A 49 9.67 1.48 14.26
C ASP A 49 9.08 0.22 14.93
N TYR A 50 9.83 -0.88 14.92
CA TYR A 50 9.28 -2.17 15.33
C TYR A 50 9.41 -2.42 16.83
N ASP A 51 10.40 -1.80 17.48
CA ASP A 51 10.65 -1.90 18.91
C ASP A 51 10.06 -0.74 19.74
N GLU A 52 9.44 0.22 19.04
CA GLU A 52 8.67 1.34 19.59
C GLU A 52 9.54 2.30 20.42
N ASP A 53 10.80 2.50 20.00
CA ASP A 53 11.75 3.39 20.66
C ASP A 53 11.66 4.86 20.16
N GLY A 54 10.82 5.11 19.15
CA GLY A 54 10.61 6.42 18.53
C GLY A 54 11.57 6.70 17.36
N THR A 55 12.40 5.73 16.96
CA THR A 55 13.30 5.83 15.81
C THR A 55 12.88 4.88 14.70
N THR A 56 13.17 5.26 13.46
CA THR A 56 12.87 4.37 12.32
C THR A 56 13.94 3.29 12.22
N ASP A 57 13.52 2.03 12.27
CA ASP A 57 14.40 0.87 12.07
C ASP A 57 14.48 0.46 10.60
N TYR A 58 13.33 0.49 9.92
CA TYR A 58 13.21 -0.02 8.57
C TYR A 58 12.43 0.90 7.65
N ILE A 59 12.86 0.93 6.38
CA ILE A 59 12.19 1.67 5.31
C ILE A 59 11.87 0.72 4.16
N ILE A 60 10.61 0.61 3.80
CA ILE A 60 10.15 -0.16 2.63
C ILE A 60 9.46 0.80 1.67
N PHE A 61 9.83 0.74 0.40
CA PHE A 61 9.18 1.56 -0.62
C PHE A 61 9.23 0.87 -1.98
N GLY A 62 8.24 1.21 -2.80
CA GLY A 62 8.14 0.72 -4.16
C GLY A 62 9.13 1.36 -5.11
N TYR A 63 9.35 0.72 -6.24
CA TYR A 63 9.93 1.35 -7.41
C TYR A 63 9.21 0.87 -8.67
N ALA A 64 9.40 1.63 -9.74
CA ALA A 64 9.02 1.25 -11.09
C ALA A 64 10.26 1.32 -11.97
N ASN A 65 10.46 0.31 -12.81
CA ASN A 65 11.57 0.25 -13.75
C ASN A 65 11.10 -0.20 -15.12
N LYS A 66 11.78 0.28 -16.15
CA LYS A 66 11.51 -0.13 -17.51
C LYS A 66 12.29 -1.41 -17.83
N ASN A 67 11.58 -2.40 -18.37
CA ASN A 67 12.15 -3.65 -18.85
C ASN A 67 11.74 -3.87 -20.32
N GLY A 68 12.61 -3.41 -21.22
CA GLY A 68 12.31 -3.37 -22.65
C GLY A 68 11.15 -2.41 -22.96
N LYS A 69 10.01 -2.94 -23.40
CA LYS A 69 8.79 -2.15 -23.66
C LYS A 69 7.83 -2.12 -22.47
N ASN A 70 8.06 -2.97 -21.48
CA ASN A 70 7.18 -3.11 -20.33
C ASN A 70 7.70 -2.29 -19.15
N TRP A 71 6.78 -2.04 -18.22
CA TRP A 71 7.10 -1.49 -16.92
C TRP A 71 6.91 -2.58 -15.88
N ASP A 72 7.99 -2.84 -15.15
CA ASP A 72 8.03 -3.71 -13.99
C ASP A 72 8.25 -2.83 -12.75
N GLY A 73 8.38 -3.47 -11.60
CA GLY A 73 8.65 -2.81 -10.35
C GLY A 73 9.03 -3.80 -9.27
N GLY A 74 9.10 -3.27 -8.07
CA GLY A 74 9.46 -4.04 -6.91
C GLY A 74 9.48 -3.23 -5.63
N LEU A 75 9.86 -3.90 -4.55
CA LEU A 75 10.09 -3.28 -3.25
C LEU A 75 11.56 -3.27 -2.91
N LEU A 76 12.01 -2.12 -2.43
CA LEU A 76 13.24 -2.00 -1.69
C LEU A 76 12.93 -2.05 -0.19
N PHE A 77 13.77 -2.76 0.56
CA PHE A 77 13.74 -2.86 2.01
C PHE A 77 15.08 -2.39 2.55
N ALA A 78 15.06 -1.37 3.40
CA ALA A 78 16.25 -0.78 3.98
C ALA A 78 16.29 -0.99 5.49
N ASP A 79 17.42 -1.50 5.97
CA ASP A 79 17.77 -1.53 7.40
C ASP A 79 18.54 -0.25 7.73
N VAL A 80 17.94 0.59 8.55
CA VAL A 80 18.43 1.93 8.89
C VAL A 80 18.69 2.10 10.39
N ARG A 81 18.72 1.00 11.15
CA ARG A 81 18.93 0.99 12.61
C ARG A 81 20.27 1.56 13.06
N SER A 82 21.28 1.55 12.18
CA SER A 82 22.57 2.17 12.49
C SER A 82 22.44 3.69 12.51
N LYS A 83 23.06 4.34 13.51
CA LYS A 83 23.17 5.82 13.54
C LYS A 83 24.05 6.39 12.44
N ASP A 84 24.90 5.56 11.83
CA ASP A 84 25.72 5.95 10.69
C ASP A 84 25.00 5.59 9.37
N PRO A 85 24.59 6.59 8.56
CA PRO A 85 23.90 6.34 7.30
C PRO A 85 24.73 5.59 6.26
N TYR A 86 26.06 5.51 6.38
CA TYR A 86 26.90 4.69 5.52
C TYR A 86 26.79 3.18 5.82
N SER A 87 26.38 2.85 7.04
CA SER A 87 26.12 1.47 7.47
C SER A 87 24.72 0.96 7.10
N TRP A 88 23.84 1.84 6.60
CA TRP A 88 22.50 1.43 6.15
C TRP A 88 22.57 0.48 4.96
N ASN A 89 21.72 -0.54 4.98
CA ASN A 89 21.68 -1.58 3.97
C ASN A 89 20.37 -1.52 3.20
N PHE A 90 20.45 -1.38 1.87
CA PHE A 90 19.29 -1.33 0.98
C PHE A 90 19.22 -2.61 0.15
N MET A 91 18.14 -3.37 0.31
CA MET A 91 17.94 -4.68 -0.28
C MET A 91 16.77 -4.65 -1.25
N ARG A 92 16.88 -5.39 -2.35
CA ARG A 92 15.78 -5.75 -3.22
C ARG A 92 15.04 -6.90 -2.56
N TYR A 93 13.80 -6.66 -2.22
CA TYR A 93 13.01 -7.60 -1.45
C TYR A 93 11.98 -8.34 -2.29
N PHE A 94 11.26 -7.61 -3.13
CA PHE A 94 10.24 -8.16 -4.01
C PHE A 94 10.52 -7.64 -5.41
N GLU A 95 10.98 -8.51 -6.32
CA GLU A 95 11.35 -8.15 -7.68
C GLU A 95 10.35 -8.73 -8.69
N ASP A 96 10.48 -8.32 -9.95
CA ASP A 96 9.70 -8.82 -11.09
C ASP A 96 8.18 -8.76 -10.90
N THR A 97 7.73 -7.75 -10.15
CA THR A 97 6.31 -7.43 -10.00
C THR A 97 5.96 -6.23 -10.86
N ARG A 98 4.71 -5.81 -10.77
CA ARG A 98 4.17 -4.62 -11.40
C ARG A 98 4.72 -3.36 -10.70
N PRO A 99 4.75 -2.19 -11.37
CA PRO A 99 5.16 -0.93 -10.77
C PRO A 99 4.51 -0.67 -9.40
N ILE A 100 5.26 -0.23 -8.40
CA ILE A 100 4.72 0.17 -7.09
C ILE A 100 5.05 1.64 -6.88
N ILE A 101 4.04 2.50 -7.03
CA ILE A 101 4.22 3.96 -6.89
C ILE A 101 3.59 4.54 -5.62
N ALA A 102 2.56 3.88 -5.09
CA ALA A 102 1.97 4.27 -3.83
C ALA A 102 2.89 3.93 -2.67
N LYS A 103 2.75 4.65 -1.56
CA LYS A 103 3.45 4.38 -0.30
C LYS A 103 3.17 2.93 0.14
N VAL A 104 4.19 2.31 0.73
CA VAL A 104 4.02 1.10 1.54
C VAL A 104 3.62 1.53 2.94
N GLU A 105 2.47 1.08 3.40
CA GLU A 105 1.94 1.42 4.73
C GLU A 105 2.18 0.28 5.72
N TYR A 106 2.39 0.63 6.99
CA TYR A 106 2.64 -0.33 8.06
C TYR A 106 1.54 -0.25 9.11
N MET A 107 1.17 -1.40 9.67
CA MET A 107 0.41 -1.44 10.91
C MET A 107 0.68 -2.74 11.66
N LYS A 108 0.49 -2.68 12.98
CA LYS A 108 0.24 -3.87 13.78
C LYS A 108 -1.19 -4.33 13.51
N CYS A 109 -1.31 -5.55 13.01
CA CYS A 109 -2.54 -6.22 12.70
C CYS A 109 -2.62 -7.48 13.57
N PHE A 110 -3.54 -7.50 14.54
CA PHE A 110 -3.59 -8.55 15.57
C PHE A 110 -2.22 -8.82 16.21
N ASP A 111 -1.57 -7.74 16.68
CA ASP A 111 -0.23 -7.72 17.31
C ASP A 111 0.93 -8.22 16.45
N LYS A 112 0.73 -8.33 15.13
CA LYS A 112 1.78 -8.72 14.18
C LYS A 112 2.01 -7.60 13.18
N TRP A 113 3.27 -7.37 12.82
CA TRP A 113 3.60 -6.34 11.85
C TRP A 113 3.30 -6.78 10.43
N TYR A 114 2.69 -5.89 9.65
CA TYR A 114 2.44 -6.10 8.23
C TYR A 114 2.79 -4.85 7.43
N ALA A 115 3.20 -5.07 6.18
CA ALA A 115 3.39 -4.05 5.16
C ALA A 115 2.31 -4.19 4.07
N TYR A 116 1.67 -3.09 3.72
CA TYR A 116 0.53 -3.02 2.81
C TYR A 116 0.86 -2.13 1.62
N PHE A 117 0.63 -2.63 0.41
CA PHE A 117 0.90 -1.87 -0.80
C PHE A 117 0.10 -2.44 -1.98
N GLY A 118 -0.14 -1.59 -2.98
CA GLY A 118 -0.76 -2.00 -4.22
C GLY A 118 0.12 -1.65 -5.41
N THR A 119 -0.05 -2.39 -6.50
CA THR A 119 0.67 -2.13 -7.74
C THR A 119 -0.16 -1.27 -8.69
N GLY A 120 0.55 -0.54 -9.53
CA GLY A 120 -0.02 0.39 -10.49
C GLY A 120 0.91 1.56 -10.76
N ARG A 121 0.77 2.17 -11.94
CA ARG A 121 1.27 3.51 -12.23
C ARG A 121 0.24 4.34 -12.99
N TRP A 122 0.28 5.65 -12.77
CA TRP A 122 -0.59 6.62 -13.45
C TRP A 122 0.07 8.00 -13.49
N PHE A 123 1.07 8.14 -14.36
CA PHE A 123 1.69 9.43 -14.68
C PHE A 123 1.16 9.97 -16.02
N TYR A 124 0.77 9.07 -16.92
CA TYR A 124 0.19 9.39 -18.21
C TYR A 124 -1.13 8.65 -18.42
N LYS A 125 -2.01 9.24 -19.24
CA LYS A 125 -3.35 8.68 -19.51
C LYS A 125 -3.34 7.28 -20.13
N THR A 126 -2.29 6.92 -20.85
CA THR A 126 -2.14 5.62 -21.52
C THR A 126 -1.26 4.66 -20.73
N ASP A 127 -0.93 5.01 -19.47
CA ASP A 127 -0.13 4.11 -18.66
C ASP A 127 -0.86 2.78 -18.48
N GLU A 128 -0.11 1.71 -18.67
CA GLU A 128 -0.61 0.34 -18.52
C GLU A 128 -1.82 -0.02 -19.40
N SER A 129 -1.98 0.62 -20.58
CA SER A 129 -3.06 0.27 -21.52
C SER A 129 -2.95 -1.15 -22.09
N ASP A 130 -1.73 -1.68 -22.22
CA ASP A 130 -1.44 -2.91 -22.97
C ASP A 130 -0.95 -4.07 -22.06
N ILE A 131 -1.34 -4.07 -20.79
CA ILE A 131 -0.77 -5.00 -19.81
C ILE A 131 -1.39 -6.39 -19.89
N LYS A 132 -0.55 -7.42 -19.76
CA LYS A 132 -0.96 -8.83 -19.83
C LYS A 132 -1.23 -9.45 -18.47
N GLN A 133 -0.98 -8.75 -17.38
CA GLN A 133 -1.10 -9.24 -16.01
C GLN A 133 -1.89 -8.25 -15.17
N SER A 134 -2.69 -8.75 -14.22
CA SER A 134 -3.40 -7.92 -13.26
C SER A 134 -2.43 -7.16 -12.38
N ASN A 135 -2.82 -5.95 -11.97
CA ASN A 135 -2.26 -5.33 -10.78
C ASN A 135 -2.75 -6.08 -9.53
N VAL A 136 -2.10 -5.83 -8.40
CA VAL A 136 -2.27 -6.64 -7.20
C VAL A 136 -2.23 -5.74 -5.95
N ILE A 137 -3.09 -6.02 -4.99
CA ILE A 137 -2.98 -5.52 -3.61
C ILE A 137 -2.30 -6.60 -2.78
N TYR A 138 -1.34 -6.20 -1.95
CA TYR A 138 -0.59 -7.09 -1.07
C TYR A 138 -0.75 -6.68 0.39
N GLY A 139 -0.82 -7.70 1.25
CA GLY A 139 -0.52 -7.60 2.68
C GLY A 139 0.59 -8.58 3.02
N VAL A 140 1.76 -8.06 3.36
CA VAL A 140 2.97 -8.85 3.61
C VAL A 140 3.27 -8.85 5.10
N HIS A 141 3.19 -10.03 5.72
CA HIS A 141 3.57 -10.21 7.11
C HIS A 141 5.08 -9.94 7.28
N LEU A 142 5.45 -9.22 8.34
CA LEU A 142 6.81 -8.96 8.72
C LEU A 142 7.16 -9.83 9.93
N ASN A 143 8.09 -10.77 9.74
CA ASN A 143 8.66 -11.55 10.84
C ASN A 143 9.65 -10.65 11.59
N CYS A 144 9.16 -9.95 12.61
CA CYS A 144 9.96 -9.09 13.46
C CYS A 144 10.36 -9.80 14.75
N ASP A 145 11.65 -9.80 15.04
CA ASP A 145 12.23 -10.29 16.29
C ASP A 145 13.24 -9.27 16.84
N LYS A 146 13.34 -9.16 18.17
CA LYS A 146 14.22 -8.16 18.82
C LYS A 146 15.71 -8.38 18.57
N VAL A 147 16.12 -9.60 18.22
CA VAL A 147 17.52 -9.95 17.98
C VAL A 147 17.82 -9.92 16.49
N GLN A 148 16.95 -10.51 15.68
CA GLN A 148 17.18 -10.65 14.24
C GLN A 148 16.68 -9.46 13.41
N GLY A 149 15.84 -8.59 13.99
CA GLY A 149 15.18 -7.50 13.28
C GLY A 149 13.92 -7.96 12.53
N CYS A 150 13.42 -7.12 11.63
CA CYS A 150 12.25 -7.41 10.81
C CYS A 150 12.62 -7.96 9.44
N HIS A 151 12.00 -9.08 9.07
CA HIS A 151 12.18 -9.73 7.77
C HIS A 151 10.83 -9.95 7.12
N PRO A 152 10.56 -9.41 5.94
CA PRO A 152 9.25 -9.61 5.33
C PRO A 152 9.08 -11.06 4.82
N ASN A 153 7.89 -11.64 4.97
CA ASN A 153 7.57 -13.04 4.66
C ASN A 153 6.71 -13.14 3.37
N LEU A 154 7.20 -13.73 2.28
CA LEU A 154 6.44 -13.89 1.03
C LEU A 154 5.58 -15.17 0.96
N ASN A 155 5.34 -15.83 2.09
CA ASN A 155 4.46 -16.99 2.11
C ASN A 155 3.00 -16.55 1.94
N PHE A 156 2.56 -16.41 0.69
CA PHE A 156 1.20 -15.99 0.36
C PHE A 156 0.20 -17.13 0.55
N ALA A 157 -0.86 -16.88 1.30
CA ALA A 157 -2.01 -17.77 1.37
C ALA A 157 -2.74 -17.83 0.02
N HIS A 158 -3.27 -19.00 -0.32
CA HIS A 158 -4.07 -19.21 -1.53
C HIS A 158 -5.48 -18.58 -1.41
N GLY A 159 -5.90 -18.22 -0.19
CA GLY A 159 -7.16 -17.55 0.13
C GLY A 159 -7.23 -17.15 1.61
N SER A 160 -8.29 -16.44 1.97
CA SER A 160 -8.54 -15.99 3.34
C SER A 160 -8.85 -17.15 4.30
N ARG A 161 -9.48 -18.22 3.82
CA ARG A 161 -9.77 -19.42 4.63
C ARG A 161 -8.52 -20.16 5.08
N GLU A 162 -7.50 -20.25 4.22
CA GLU A 162 -6.21 -20.83 4.61
C GLU A 162 -5.57 -20.04 5.75
N GLN A 163 -5.71 -18.71 5.73
CA GLN A 163 -5.25 -17.86 6.83
C GLN A 163 -6.01 -18.07 8.13
N CYS A 164 -7.29 -18.45 8.06
CA CYS A 164 -8.13 -18.71 9.23
C CYS A 164 -7.98 -20.12 9.81
N SER A 165 -7.20 -20.99 9.15
CA SER A 165 -6.99 -22.35 9.60
C SER A 165 -5.88 -22.43 10.66
N SER A 166 -6.22 -22.95 11.84
CA SER A 166 -5.42 -22.80 13.07
C SER A 166 -4.04 -23.46 13.12
N ASN A 167 -3.62 -24.12 12.03
CA ASN A 167 -2.49 -25.04 12.04
C ASN A 167 -1.33 -24.62 11.13
N VAL A 168 -1.41 -23.46 10.45
CA VAL A 168 -0.41 -23.12 9.43
C VAL A 168 0.02 -21.66 9.54
N GLY A 169 1.06 -21.40 10.34
CA GLY A 169 1.88 -20.18 10.29
C GLY A 169 1.17 -18.81 10.28
N VAL A 170 1.96 -17.76 10.04
CA VAL A 170 1.43 -16.43 9.71
C VAL A 170 1.70 -16.19 8.23
N TYR A 171 0.65 -15.90 7.49
CA TYR A 171 0.70 -15.76 6.04
C TYR A 171 0.61 -14.31 5.60
N SER A 172 1.21 -14.08 4.44
CA SER A 172 0.92 -12.92 3.61
C SER A 172 -0.26 -13.22 2.69
N TRP A 173 -0.84 -12.20 2.06
CA TRP A 173 -1.91 -12.38 1.09
C TRP A 173 -1.75 -11.43 -0.08
N LYS A 174 -2.45 -11.77 -1.17
CA LYS A 174 -2.55 -10.93 -2.36
C LYS A 174 -3.93 -11.00 -2.97
N ILE A 175 -4.39 -9.90 -3.56
CA ILE A 175 -5.67 -9.79 -4.26
C ILE A 175 -5.38 -9.29 -5.67
N LEU A 176 -5.77 -10.06 -6.67
CA LEU A 176 -5.67 -9.64 -8.07
C LEU A 176 -6.76 -8.60 -8.36
N LEU A 177 -6.36 -7.49 -8.98
CA LEU A 177 -7.24 -6.43 -9.45
C LEU A 177 -7.78 -6.74 -10.85
N GLU A 178 -8.87 -6.06 -11.21
CA GLU A 178 -9.55 -6.28 -12.48
C GLU A 178 -8.61 -5.98 -13.65
N LYS A 179 -8.50 -6.94 -14.56
CA LYS A 179 -7.51 -6.91 -15.63
C LYS A 179 -8.07 -6.32 -16.91
N ASN A 180 -9.30 -6.66 -17.28
CA ASN A 180 -9.84 -6.31 -18.59
C ASN A 180 -11.25 -5.72 -18.45
N PRO A 181 -11.39 -4.58 -17.77
CA PRO A 181 -12.69 -3.94 -17.64
C PRO A 181 -13.16 -3.39 -19.00
N GLU A 182 -14.44 -3.54 -19.31
CA GLU A 182 -15.02 -3.02 -20.55
C GLU A 182 -15.02 -1.48 -20.55
N GLY A 183 -14.37 -0.86 -21.54
CA GLY A 183 -14.30 0.60 -21.67
C GLY A 183 -13.28 1.30 -20.76
N TYR A 184 -12.56 0.55 -19.93
CA TYR A 184 -11.54 1.07 -19.03
C TYR A 184 -10.20 0.37 -19.22
N PHE A 185 -9.14 1.02 -18.78
CA PHE A 185 -7.85 0.40 -18.59
C PHE A 185 -7.81 -0.38 -17.27
N PRO A 186 -6.83 -1.28 -17.11
CA PRO A 186 -6.82 -2.21 -15.99
C PRO A 186 -6.73 -1.49 -14.65
N GLU A 187 -7.40 -2.08 -13.66
CA GLU A 187 -7.50 -1.55 -12.31
C GLU A 187 -6.13 -1.50 -11.65
N ARG A 188 -5.89 -0.46 -10.84
CA ARG A 188 -4.59 -0.19 -10.23
C ARG A 188 -4.71 0.60 -8.94
N VAL A 189 -3.68 0.54 -8.10
CA VAL A 189 -3.56 1.35 -6.89
C VAL A 189 -2.55 2.47 -7.11
N ILE A 190 -3.02 3.70 -6.95
CA ILE A 190 -2.18 4.91 -7.04
C ILE A 190 -2.32 5.80 -5.81
N THR A 191 -3.17 5.40 -4.87
CA THR A 191 -3.47 6.06 -3.61
C THR A 191 -2.78 5.30 -2.48
N ASP A 192 -2.25 6.03 -1.51
CA ASP A 192 -1.63 5.40 -0.34
C ASP A 192 -2.68 4.61 0.48
N PRO A 193 -2.34 3.42 1.00
CA PRO A 193 -3.23 2.67 1.87
C PRO A 193 -3.55 3.45 3.16
N SER A 194 -4.69 3.14 3.78
CA SER A 194 -5.11 3.76 5.05
C SER A 194 -5.33 2.71 6.11
N VAL A 195 -4.64 2.85 7.23
CA VAL A 195 -4.73 1.95 8.39
C VAL A 195 -5.80 2.41 9.38
N THR A 196 -6.31 1.46 10.16
CA THR A 196 -7.25 1.74 11.25
C THR A 196 -6.86 0.97 12.50
N ASP A 197 -7.34 1.44 13.65
CA ASP A 197 -7.18 0.76 14.94
C ASP A 197 -8.08 -0.49 15.06
N PHE A 198 -8.92 -0.78 14.06
CA PHE A 198 -9.89 -1.88 14.09
C PHE A 198 -9.40 -3.14 13.38
N ASN A 199 -8.09 -3.28 13.17
CA ASN A 199 -7.51 -4.35 12.34
C ASN A 199 -8.09 -4.37 10.90
N VAL A 200 -8.41 -3.19 10.38
CA VAL A 200 -8.87 -2.99 9.00
C VAL A 200 -7.86 -2.15 8.24
N ILE A 201 -7.52 -2.60 7.04
CA ILE A 201 -6.74 -1.84 6.07
C ILE A 201 -7.68 -1.43 4.92
N ALA A 202 -7.61 -0.16 4.52
CA ALA A 202 -8.33 0.35 3.37
C ALA A 202 -7.37 0.66 2.21
N PHE A 203 -7.79 0.30 1.01
CA PHE A 203 -7.11 0.68 -0.23
C PHE A 203 -8.08 1.43 -1.13
N VAL A 204 -7.54 2.31 -1.96
CA VAL A 204 -8.30 2.95 -3.04
C VAL A 204 -7.68 2.56 -4.36
N SER A 205 -8.48 1.98 -5.23
CA SER A 205 -8.08 1.59 -6.58
C SER A 205 -8.90 2.34 -7.62
N MET A 206 -8.35 2.44 -8.82
CA MET A 206 -9.04 3.05 -9.95
C MET A 206 -8.86 2.24 -11.22
N GLU A 207 -9.84 2.38 -12.11
CA GLU A 207 -9.81 1.96 -13.50
C GLU A 207 -9.86 3.23 -14.36
N PRO A 208 -8.74 3.61 -14.99
CA PRO A 208 -8.75 4.77 -15.85
C PRO A 208 -9.62 4.58 -17.08
N SER A 209 -10.24 5.65 -17.57
CA SER A 209 -11.07 5.59 -18.79
C SER A 209 -10.24 5.22 -20.01
N GLY A 210 -10.73 4.28 -20.83
CA GLY A 210 -10.17 3.99 -22.14
C GLY A 210 -10.53 5.03 -23.20
N ASP A 211 -11.56 5.85 -22.96
CA ASP A 211 -11.92 6.97 -23.81
C ASP A 211 -10.92 8.14 -23.64
N ILE A 212 -10.36 8.60 -24.75
CA ILE A 212 -9.44 9.74 -24.81
C ILE A 212 -10.10 11.06 -24.35
N CYS A 213 -11.41 11.16 -24.54
CA CYS A 213 -12.26 12.27 -24.09
C CYS A 213 -12.79 12.06 -22.66
N GLY A 214 -12.67 10.85 -22.12
CA GLY A 214 -13.10 10.52 -20.76
C GLY A 214 -12.22 11.18 -19.71
N PHE A 215 -12.85 11.66 -18.64
CA PHE A 215 -12.16 12.27 -17.51
C PHE A 215 -11.86 11.23 -16.44
N GLY A 216 -10.56 11.00 -16.20
CA GLY A 216 -10.05 10.18 -15.11
C GLY A 216 -10.32 8.69 -15.31
N GLY A 217 -11.52 8.26 -14.92
CA GLY A 217 -11.92 6.87 -14.84
C GLY A 217 -12.94 6.66 -13.73
N ARG A 218 -12.96 5.46 -13.15
CA ARG A 218 -13.77 5.14 -11.98
C ARG A 218 -12.90 4.61 -10.85
N THR A 219 -13.35 4.82 -9.62
CA THR A 219 -12.63 4.52 -8.39
C THR A 219 -13.49 3.67 -7.46
N ARG A 220 -12.87 2.80 -6.68
CA ARG A 220 -13.54 2.10 -5.58
C ARG A 220 -12.63 1.98 -4.37
N VAL A 221 -13.25 1.79 -3.22
CA VAL A 221 -12.57 1.55 -1.95
C VAL A 221 -12.63 0.07 -1.61
N TRP A 222 -11.52 -0.46 -1.12
CA TRP A 222 -11.42 -1.77 -0.50
C TRP A 222 -11.33 -1.59 0.99
N ALA A 223 -12.11 -2.33 1.76
CA ALA A 223 -11.92 -2.46 3.21
C ALA A 223 -11.72 -3.93 3.54
N LEU A 224 -10.55 -4.25 4.08
CA LEU A 224 -10.06 -5.61 4.20
C LEU A 224 -9.68 -5.91 5.64
N ASN A 225 -9.90 -7.15 6.05
CA ASN A 225 -9.22 -7.68 7.23
C ASN A 225 -7.72 -7.59 6.99
N CYS A 226 -7.00 -6.87 7.85
CA CYS A 226 -5.59 -6.58 7.64
C CYS A 226 -4.73 -7.85 7.61
N ALA A 227 -5.13 -8.91 8.32
CA ALA A 227 -4.35 -10.15 8.39
C ALA A 227 -4.61 -11.01 7.16
N THR A 228 -5.87 -11.13 6.73
CA THR A 228 -6.28 -12.14 5.73
C THR A 228 -6.51 -11.62 4.32
N GLY A 229 -6.69 -10.31 4.12
CA GLY A 229 -7.17 -9.74 2.86
C GLY A 229 -8.63 -10.12 2.52
N GLY A 230 -9.33 -10.70 3.50
CA GLY A 230 -10.72 -11.11 3.43
C GLY A 230 -11.70 -9.95 3.64
N ALA A 231 -12.98 -10.26 3.50
CA ALA A 231 -14.06 -9.30 3.80
C ALA A 231 -14.18 -9.09 5.31
N LEU A 232 -14.75 -7.95 5.73
CA LEU A 232 -14.90 -7.63 7.16
C LEU A 232 -15.93 -8.51 7.87
N ALA A 233 -16.86 -9.11 7.12
CA ALA A 233 -17.84 -10.07 7.64
C ALA A 233 -17.39 -11.54 7.52
N GLU A 234 -16.19 -11.80 7.03
CA GLU A 234 -15.68 -13.16 6.98
C GLU A 234 -15.45 -13.71 8.39
N GLU A 235 -16.03 -14.88 8.69
CA GLU A 235 -15.82 -15.56 9.96
C GLU A 235 -14.43 -16.19 10.01
N CYS A 236 -13.54 -15.54 10.74
CA CYS A 236 -12.16 -15.98 10.96
C CYS A 236 -11.87 -15.97 12.46
N PRO A 237 -12.02 -17.09 13.19
CA PRO A 237 -11.86 -17.11 14.64
C PRO A 237 -10.50 -16.58 15.14
N GLN A 238 -9.45 -16.70 14.33
CA GLN A 238 -8.11 -16.21 14.66
C GLN A 238 -7.94 -14.70 14.44
N TYR A 239 -8.72 -14.11 13.54
CA TYR A 239 -8.62 -12.71 13.14
C TYR A 239 -10.01 -12.07 13.12
N PRO A 240 -10.73 -12.03 14.27
CA PRO A 240 -12.09 -11.51 14.32
C PRO A 240 -12.12 -9.99 14.14
N ILE A 241 -12.99 -9.51 13.26
CA ILE A 241 -13.30 -8.08 13.13
C ILE A 241 -14.64 -7.81 13.79
N GLU A 242 -14.60 -7.30 15.02
CA GLU A 242 -15.79 -6.97 15.78
C GLU A 242 -16.15 -5.50 15.57
N ASN A 243 -17.21 -5.29 14.78
CA ASN A 243 -17.89 -4.00 14.64
C ASN A 243 -16.97 -2.87 14.11
N PRO A 244 -16.54 -2.92 12.84
CA PRO A 244 -15.76 -1.85 12.26
C PRO A 244 -16.61 -0.58 12.21
N GLN A 245 -16.13 0.49 12.85
CA GLN A 245 -16.83 1.77 12.93
C GLN A 245 -16.03 2.88 12.27
N GLY A 246 -16.75 3.87 11.74
CA GLY A 246 -16.16 5.05 11.13
C GLY A 246 -16.55 5.19 9.67
N LYS A 247 -16.09 6.30 9.09
CA LYS A 247 -16.39 6.72 7.73
C LYS A 247 -15.09 6.99 6.98
N ILE A 248 -15.00 6.49 5.76
CA ILE A 248 -13.92 6.80 4.84
C ILE A 248 -14.39 7.99 4.01
N LEU A 249 -13.70 9.12 4.15
CA LEU A 249 -13.91 10.30 3.33
C LEU A 249 -12.92 10.28 2.17
N LEU A 250 -13.46 10.12 0.96
CA LEU A 250 -12.68 10.06 -0.27
C LEU A 250 -13.08 11.22 -1.19
N GLN A 251 -12.16 12.16 -1.40
CA GLN A 251 -12.31 13.18 -2.43
C GLN A 251 -11.96 12.57 -3.79
N LEU A 252 -12.76 12.84 -4.82
CA LEU A 252 -12.46 12.45 -6.20
C LEU A 252 -12.16 13.67 -7.06
N SER A 253 -11.57 13.44 -8.23
CA SER A 253 -11.21 14.51 -9.18
C SER A 253 -12.39 15.34 -9.68
N GLY A 254 -13.64 14.91 -9.45
CA GLY A 254 -14.84 15.69 -9.75
C GLY A 254 -15.14 16.80 -8.75
N GLY A 255 -14.38 16.89 -7.65
CA GLY A 255 -14.63 17.80 -6.54
C GLY A 255 -15.67 17.27 -5.54
N ASP A 256 -16.21 16.09 -5.79
CA ASP A 256 -17.12 15.36 -4.92
C ASP A 256 -16.37 14.65 -3.78
N ILE A 257 -17.00 14.63 -2.61
CA ILE A 257 -16.53 13.87 -1.44
C ILE A 257 -17.49 12.70 -1.24
N GLN A 258 -16.94 11.51 -1.35
CA GLN A 258 -17.65 10.26 -1.11
C GLN A 258 -17.51 9.89 0.36
N ASP A 259 -18.65 9.67 1.02
CA ASP A 259 -18.75 9.21 2.40
C ASP A 259 -19.11 7.73 2.38
N ILE A 260 -18.17 6.87 2.80
CA ILE A 260 -18.32 5.42 2.76
C ILE A 260 -18.23 4.88 4.18
N THR A 261 -19.31 4.27 4.68
CA THR A 261 -19.34 3.75 6.05
C THR A 261 -18.64 2.40 6.13
N LEU A 262 -17.70 2.22 7.07
CA LEU A 262 -17.00 0.94 7.26
C LEU A 262 -17.94 -0.24 7.55
N LYS A 263 -19.08 0.05 8.20
CA LYS A 263 -20.12 -0.94 8.49
C LYS A 263 -20.73 -1.55 7.22
N GLU A 264 -20.81 -0.81 6.12
CA GLU A 264 -21.36 -1.31 4.85
C GLU A 264 -20.54 -2.48 4.30
N PHE A 265 -19.22 -2.50 4.53
CA PHE A 265 -18.37 -3.61 4.12
C PHE A 265 -18.58 -4.89 4.93
N ARG A 266 -19.16 -4.77 6.13
CA ARG A 266 -19.56 -5.93 6.94
C ARG A 266 -20.97 -6.39 6.58
N ASP A 267 -21.91 -5.46 6.46
CA ASP A 267 -23.33 -5.79 6.34
C ASP A 267 -23.70 -6.33 4.94
N ASN A 268 -22.96 -5.94 3.89
CA ASN A 268 -23.35 -6.23 2.50
C ASN A 268 -23.09 -7.68 2.05
N SER A 269 -22.08 -8.38 2.59
CA SER A 269 -21.94 -9.86 2.56
C SER A 269 -20.60 -10.30 3.16
N ALA A 270 -20.48 -11.57 3.55
CA ALA A 270 -19.22 -12.21 3.94
C ALA A 270 -18.14 -12.23 2.84
N PHE A 271 -18.45 -11.76 1.63
CA PHE A 271 -17.53 -11.72 0.48
C PHE A 271 -17.30 -10.31 -0.07
N SER A 272 -18.08 -9.32 0.38
CA SER A 272 -17.98 -7.95 -0.13
C SER A 272 -16.75 -7.29 0.47
N ARG A 273 -15.75 -7.06 -0.37
CA ARG A 273 -14.50 -6.37 -0.01
C ARG A 273 -14.43 -4.94 -0.53
N THR A 274 -15.36 -4.55 -1.38
CA THR A 274 -15.31 -3.31 -2.16
C THR A 274 -16.57 -2.49 -2.04
N SER A 275 -16.43 -1.17 -2.10
CA SER A 275 -17.53 -0.26 -2.39
C SER A 275 -18.02 -0.45 -3.83
N PRO A 276 -19.20 0.08 -4.19
CA PRO A 276 -19.55 0.35 -5.58
C PRO A 276 -18.51 1.26 -6.25
N TRP A 277 -18.53 1.26 -7.59
CA TRP A 277 -17.72 2.18 -8.39
C TRP A 277 -18.24 3.61 -8.29
N MET A 278 -17.32 4.56 -8.16
CA MET A 278 -17.57 6.01 -8.12
C MET A 278 -16.81 6.66 -9.28
N GLN A 279 -17.41 7.66 -9.92
CA GLN A 279 -16.78 8.32 -11.07
C GLN A 279 -15.68 9.30 -10.62
N GLY A 280 -14.51 9.26 -11.25
CA GLY A 280 -13.39 10.16 -10.96
C GLY A 280 -12.12 9.41 -10.59
N THR A 281 -11.01 10.15 -10.58
CA THR A 281 -9.67 9.69 -10.17
C THR A 281 -9.47 9.98 -8.68
N PRO A 282 -8.90 9.05 -7.89
CA PRO A 282 -8.62 9.29 -6.49
C PRO A 282 -7.32 10.09 -6.32
N PRO A 283 -7.15 10.81 -5.22
CA PRO A 283 -5.92 11.50 -4.91
C PRO A 283 -4.79 10.49 -4.63
N PRO A 284 -3.53 10.91 -4.81
CA PRO A 284 -2.35 10.20 -4.30
C PRO A 284 -2.39 9.92 -2.80
N ALA A 285 -2.88 10.89 -2.02
CA ALA A 285 -2.88 10.85 -0.56
C ALA A 285 -3.92 9.84 -0.02
N PRO A 286 -3.66 9.21 1.13
CA PRO A 286 -4.58 8.25 1.71
C PRO A 286 -5.92 8.91 2.07
N PRO A 287 -7.07 8.25 1.86
CA PRO A 287 -8.35 8.77 2.33
C PRO A 287 -8.36 8.93 3.85
N ARG A 288 -9.13 9.91 4.34
CA ARG A 288 -9.26 10.10 5.79
C ARG A 288 -10.30 9.15 6.35
N ILE A 289 -9.91 8.41 7.38
CA ILE A 289 -10.84 7.57 8.15
C ILE A 289 -11.23 8.33 9.40
N VAL A 290 -12.50 8.70 9.49
CA VAL A 290 -13.06 9.43 10.61
C VAL A 290 -13.70 8.42 11.55
N PRO A 291 -13.20 8.27 12.80
CA PRO A 291 -13.84 7.39 13.77
C PRO A 291 -15.26 7.88 14.08
N PRO A 292 -16.15 7.00 14.53
CA PRO A 292 -17.45 7.44 15.02
C PRO A 292 -17.25 8.47 16.15
N ALA A 293 -18.08 9.52 16.18
CA ALA A 293 -18.05 10.47 17.27
C ALA A 293 -18.28 9.70 18.58
N LYS A 294 -17.30 9.74 19.51
CA LYS A 294 -17.38 9.03 20.80
C LYS A 294 -18.53 9.51 21.69
N ASP A 295 -19.10 10.67 21.35
CA ASP A 295 -20.34 11.21 21.89
C ASP A 295 -21.11 11.85 20.72
N GLU A 296 -22.44 11.70 20.66
CA GLU A 296 -23.35 12.32 19.68
C GLU A 296 -23.32 13.87 19.66
N LYS A 297 -22.33 14.51 20.31
CA LYS A 297 -22.23 15.96 20.51
C LYS A 297 -21.38 16.70 19.48
N PHE A 298 -20.67 15.99 18.59
CA PHE A 298 -19.96 16.63 17.49
C PHE A 298 -20.77 16.50 16.21
N SER A 299 -21.79 17.36 16.07
CA SER A 299 -22.38 17.69 14.78
C SER A 299 -21.65 18.91 14.21
N GLY A 300 -21.06 18.77 13.02
CA GLY A 300 -20.47 19.88 12.29
C GLY A 300 -20.68 19.66 10.79
N GLU A 301 -21.12 20.70 10.10
CA GLU A 301 -21.10 20.74 8.64
C GLU A 301 -19.68 21.13 8.21
N ILE A 302 -19.13 20.52 7.16
CA ILE A 302 -17.84 20.93 6.61
C ILE A 302 -18.05 22.31 5.98
N LEU A 303 -17.72 23.37 6.73
CA LEU A 303 -17.95 24.75 6.30
C LEU A 303 -16.90 25.24 5.29
N LEU A 304 -15.68 24.71 5.35
CA LEU A 304 -14.59 25.09 4.45
C LEU A 304 -13.44 24.07 4.53
N TRP A 305 -13.02 23.56 3.37
CA TRP A 305 -11.76 22.83 3.22
C TRP A 305 -10.84 23.66 2.30
N LEU A 306 -9.63 23.96 2.78
CA LEU A 306 -8.64 24.71 2.02
C LEU A 306 -7.61 23.74 1.45
N GLU A 307 -7.51 23.72 0.12
CA GLU A 307 -6.43 23.04 -0.61
C GLU A 307 -5.07 23.62 -0.22
N LYS A 308 -4.08 22.74 -0.07
CA LYS A 308 -2.66 23.10 -0.10
C LYS A 308 -2.01 22.39 -1.27
#